data_AF-A0A1A7XJ71-F1
#
_entry.id   AF-A0A1A7XJ71-F1
#
_cell.length_a   1.000
_cell.length_b   1.000
_cell.length_c   1.000
_cell.angle_alpha   90.00
_cell.angle_beta   90.00
_cell.angle_gamma   90.00
#
_symmetry.space_group_name_H-M   'P 1'
#
loop_
_entity.id
_entity.type
_entity.pdbx_description
1 polymer ?
#
loop_
_entity_poly.entity_id
_entity_poly.type
_entity_poly.pdbx_seq_one_letter_code
_entity_poly.pdbx_strand_id
1 'polypeptide(L)'
;ADVGTMCDPKRSCSVIEDDGLPSAFTTAHELGHVFNMPHDNVKACEDVFGKLQENHMMSPTLIQINRTSPWSPCSAAIITEFLDGGHGDCLLDQPQKTLALSDTLPGSSYSLNRQCELAFGEGSKPCPFMQPPCSRLWCTGKSSGHLVCMTRHFPWADGTHCGDGQVCDRGVCSAKHVQHLKVDGRWGKWGLFGSCSRSCGGGVQLSKRECNN
;
A
#
# COMPACT_ATOMS: atom_id res chain seq x y z
N ALA A 1 -14.15 -9.16 2.13
CA ALA A 1 -13.53 -9.98 3.19
C ALA A 1 -14.32 -9.80 4.48
N ASP A 2 -14.17 -10.73 5.42
CA ASP A 2 -14.82 -10.59 6.72
C ASP A 2 -14.02 -9.61 7.61
N VAL A 3 -14.74 -8.76 8.36
CA VAL A 3 -14.11 -7.74 9.20
C VAL A 3 -13.58 -8.33 10.51
N GLY A 4 -12.30 -8.06 10.83
CA GLY A 4 -11.69 -8.38 12.13
C GLY A 4 -11.44 -9.87 12.37
N THR A 5 -11.04 -10.58 11.33
CA THR A 5 -10.94 -12.06 11.33
C THR A 5 -9.54 -12.59 11.16
N MET A 6 -8.51 -11.73 11.20
CA MET A 6 -7.11 -12.10 10.92
C MET A 6 -6.65 -13.40 11.60
N CYS A 7 -6.92 -13.55 12.90
CA CYS A 7 -6.57 -14.72 13.68
C CYS A 7 -7.73 -15.71 13.93
N ASP A 8 -8.81 -15.63 13.14
CA ASP A 8 -9.87 -16.64 13.12
C ASP A 8 -9.61 -17.64 11.97
N PRO A 9 -9.16 -18.88 12.24
CA PRO A 9 -8.83 -19.84 11.19
C PRO A 9 -9.99 -20.22 10.26
N LYS A 10 -11.25 -19.97 10.67
CA LYS A 10 -12.42 -20.29 9.85
C LYS A 10 -12.86 -19.15 8.95
N ARG A 11 -12.40 -17.92 9.23
CA ARG A 11 -12.90 -16.69 8.59
C ARG A 11 -11.81 -15.77 8.06
N SER A 12 -10.53 -16.02 8.39
CA SER A 12 -9.37 -15.30 7.87
C SER A 12 -9.17 -15.61 6.39
N CYS A 13 -9.99 -14.99 5.54
CA CYS A 13 -9.91 -15.12 4.10
C CYS A 13 -10.49 -13.88 3.37
N SER A 14 -10.04 -13.69 2.14
CA SER A 14 -10.48 -12.62 1.25
C SER A 14 -10.70 -13.15 -0.16
N VAL A 15 -11.64 -12.56 -0.89
CA VAL A 15 -11.88 -12.85 -2.31
C VAL A 15 -11.61 -11.58 -3.08
N ILE A 16 -10.78 -11.66 -4.12
CA ILE A 16 -10.39 -10.54 -4.96
C ILE A 16 -10.71 -10.92 -6.40
N GLU A 17 -11.46 -10.06 -7.09
CA GLU A 17 -11.61 -10.13 -8.53
C GLU A 17 -10.35 -9.55 -9.19
N ASP A 18 -9.69 -10.35 -10.04
CA ASP A 18 -8.52 -9.88 -10.76
C ASP A 18 -8.91 -8.99 -11.95
N ASP A 19 -8.18 -7.89 -12.05
CA ASP A 19 -8.59 -6.66 -12.70
C ASP A 19 -7.36 -5.97 -13.34
N GLY A 20 -6.22 -6.66 -13.28
CA GLY A 20 -4.89 -6.22 -13.66
C GLY A 20 -4.06 -5.88 -12.42
N LEU A 21 -2.95 -5.16 -12.61
CA LEU A 21 -2.11 -4.72 -11.48
C LEU A 21 -2.83 -3.94 -10.36
N PRO A 22 -3.94 -3.21 -10.60
CA PRO A 22 -4.67 -2.54 -9.51
C PRO A 22 -5.34 -3.48 -8.53
N SER A 23 -5.48 -4.78 -8.84
CA SER A 23 -5.95 -5.79 -7.89
C SER A 23 -5.07 -5.86 -6.63
N ALA A 24 -3.84 -5.35 -6.67
CA ALA A 24 -3.00 -5.14 -5.50
C ALA A 24 -3.61 -4.15 -4.48
N PHE A 25 -4.26 -3.07 -4.95
CA PHE A 25 -4.97 -2.12 -4.06
C PHE A 25 -6.24 -2.75 -3.48
N THR A 26 -6.99 -3.50 -4.29
CA THR A 26 -8.14 -4.28 -3.81
C THR A 26 -7.69 -5.30 -2.77
N THR A 27 -6.58 -5.99 -2.99
CA THR A 27 -6.00 -6.93 -2.03
C THR A 27 -5.65 -6.23 -0.71
N ALA A 28 -5.02 -5.05 -0.77
CA ALA A 28 -4.69 -4.26 0.42
C ALA A 28 -5.96 -3.79 1.16
N HIS A 29 -6.99 -3.34 0.43
CA HIS A 29 -8.29 -2.94 0.99
C HIS A 29 -8.96 -4.10 1.72
N GLU A 30 -9.08 -5.26 1.07
CA GLU A 30 -9.68 -6.45 1.67
C GLU A 30 -8.87 -6.96 2.87
N LEU A 31 -7.54 -6.86 2.83
CA LEU A 31 -6.69 -7.17 3.98
C LEU A 31 -6.92 -6.19 5.13
N GLY A 32 -7.17 -4.91 4.84
CA GLY A 32 -7.58 -3.91 5.83
C GLY A 32 -8.84 -4.34 6.58
N HIS A 33 -9.85 -4.86 5.88
CA HIS A 33 -11.04 -5.45 6.53
C HIS A 33 -10.67 -6.61 7.46
N VAL A 34 -9.81 -7.53 7.02
CA VAL A 34 -9.36 -8.64 7.87
C VAL A 34 -8.68 -8.13 9.15
N PHE A 35 -8.00 -6.98 9.09
CA PHE A 35 -7.45 -6.20 10.22
C PHE A 35 -8.47 -5.28 10.92
N ASN A 36 -9.76 -5.59 10.82
CA ASN A 36 -10.87 -4.90 11.47
C ASN A 36 -11.18 -3.48 10.97
N MET A 37 -10.50 -2.99 9.92
CA MET A 37 -10.74 -1.64 9.41
C MET A 37 -12.12 -1.56 8.73
N PRO A 38 -13.00 -0.63 9.15
CA PRO A 38 -14.20 -0.32 8.39
C PRO A 38 -13.88 0.58 7.20
N HIS A 39 -14.87 0.84 6.34
CA HIS A 39 -14.73 1.90 5.34
C HIS A 39 -14.58 3.28 6.00
N ASP A 40 -13.83 4.17 5.37
CA ASP A 40 -13.53 5.52 5.86
C ASP A 40 -14.77 6.43 6.01
N ASN A 41 -15.87 6.10 5.33
CA ASN A 41 -17.12 6.86 5.36
C ASN A 41 -18.13 6.34 6.40
N VAL A 42 -17.78 5.34 7.23
CA VAL A 42 -18.67 4.91 8.31
C VAL A 42 -18.73 5.97 9.40
N LYS A 43 -19.89 6.07 10.06
CA LYS A 43 -20.14 7.07 11.09
C LYS A 43 -19.11 7.03 12.24
N ALA A 44 -18.65 5.84 12.63
CA ALA A 44 -17.63 5.71 13.69
C ALA A 44 -16.31 6.40 13.33
N CYS A 45 -15.88 6.36 12.06
CA CYS A 45 -14.70 7.10 11.61
C CYS A 45 -14.98 8.60 11.56
N GLU A 46 -16.14 9.01 11.03
CA GLU A 46 -16.50 10.42 10.89
C GLU A 46 -16.68 11.12 12.25
N ASP A 47 -17.29 10.45 13.24
CA ASP A 47 -17.54 11.00 14.57
C ASP A 47 -16.23 11.28 15.34
N VAL A 48 -15.16 10.51 15.10
CA VAL A 48 -13.87 10.61 15.82
C VAL A 48 -12.83 11.42 15.05
N PHE A 49 -12.72 11.20 13.73
CA PHE A 49 -11.67 11.78 12.89
C PHE A 49 -12.17 12.91 11.98
N GLY A 50 -13.49 13.16 11.99
CA GLY A 50 -14.13 14.10 11.08
C GLY A 50 -14.24 13.57 9.66
N LYS A 51 -14.78 14.40 8.77
CA LYS A 51 -14.90 14.07 7.35
C LYS A 51 -13.54 14.17 6.66
N LEU A 52 -13.03 13.02 6.23
CA LEU A 52 -11.81 12.92 5.43
C LEU A 52 -11.98 13.63 4.08
N GLN A 53 -10.96 14.40 3.67
CA GLN A 53 -11.00 15.21 2.46
C GLN A 53 -10.45 14.47 1.23
N GLU A 54 -9.71 13.38 1.45
CA GLU A 54 -9.04 12.60 0.42
C GLU A 54 -9.48 11.13 0.51
N ASN A 55 -9.35 10.42 -0.60
CA ASN A 55 -9.60 8.99 -0.62
C ASN A 55 -8.37 8.23 -0.14
N HIS A 56 -8.55 7.35 0.83
CA HIS A 56 -7.52 6.44 1.32
C HIS A 56 -7.86 4.99 0.93
N MET A 57 -7.05 4.03 1.38
CA MET A 57 -7.18 2.62 1.03
C MET A 57 -8.52 2.05 1.41
N MET A 58 -9.08 2.48 2.55
CA MET A 58 -10.38 2.03 3.05
C MET A 58 -11.56 2.91 2.56
N SER A 59 -11.35 3.73 1.52
CA SER A 59 -12.45 4.36 0.80
C SER A 59 -13.35 3.28 0.19
N PRO A 60 -14.69 3.43 0.22
CA PRO A 60 -15.62 2.50 -0.44
C PRO A 60 -15.48 2.50 -1.97
N THR A 61 -14.71 3.44 -2.53
CA THR A 61 -14.34 3.49 -3.95
C THR A 61 -12.83 3.62 -4.09
N LEU A 62 -12.20 2.70 -4.81
CA LEU A 62 -10.75 2.66 -5.04
C LEU A 62 -10.31 3.61 -6.17
N ILE A 63 -10.83 4.84 -6.16
CA ILE A 63 -10.55 5.86 -7.18
C ILE A 63 -9.73 6.98 -6.53
N GLN A 64 -8.66 7.41 -7.19
CA GLN A 64 -7.82 8.54 -6.76
C GLN A 64 -7.32 8.44 -5.31
N ILE A 65 -6.92 7.24 -4.90
CA ILE A 65 -6.30 7.01 -3.58
C ILE A 65 -5.08 7.91 -3.41
N ASN A 66 -4.95 8.60 -2.27
CA ASN A 66 -3.75 9.36 -1.93
C ASN A 66 -2.56 8.40 -1.78
N ARG A 67 -1.65 8.41 -2.76
CA ARG A 67 -0.47 7.52 -2.77
C ARG A 67 0.68 7.97 -1.86
N THR A 68 0.63 9.19 -1.35
CA THR A 68 1.60 9.68 -0.35
C THR A 68 1.19 9.34 1.08
N SER A 69 -0.12 9.24 1.33
CA SER A 69 -0.71 8.84 2.61
C SER A 69 -1.86 7.85 2.35
N PRO A 70 -1.54 6.59 1.98
CA PRO A 70 -2.52 5.63 1.52
C PRO A 70 -3.50 5.18 2.60
N TRP A 71 -3.15 5.27 3.87
CA TRP A 71 -4.03 4.89 4.99
C TRP A 71 -4.54 6.14 5.72
N SER A 72 -5.81 6.13 6.11
CA SER A 72 -6.42 7.23 6.86
C SER A 72 -6.04 7.17 8.35
N PRO A 73 -6.20 8.29 9.09
CA PRO A 73 -6.09 8.27 10.54
C PRO A 73 -7.05 7.26 11.21
N CYS A 74 -8.25 7.08 10.67
CA CYS A 74 -9.19 6.07 11.18
C CYS A 74 -8.66 4.65 10.99
N SER A 75 -8.18 4.32 9.78
CA SER A 75 -7.59 3.01 9.48
C SER A 75 -6.44 2.69 10.43
N ALA A 76 -5.54 3.66 10.65
CA ALA A 76 -4.39 3.51 11.54
C ALA A 76 -4.80 3.30 13.00
N ALA A 77 -5.81 4.03 13.50
CA ALA A 77 -6.30 3.86 14.86
C ALA A 77 -6.94 2.49 15.08
N ILE A 78 -7.77 2.04 14.13
CA ILE A 78 -8.51 0.77 14.24
C ILE A 78 -7.56 -0.43 14.24
N ILE A 79 -6.55 -0.47 13.37
CA ILE A 79 -5.58 -1.57 13.40
C ILE A 79 -4.72 -1.54 14.67
N THR A 80 -4.40 -0.35 15.19
CA THR A 80 -3.67 -0.23 16.46
C THR A 80 -4.48 -0.83 17.61
N GLU A 81 -5.76 -0.45 17.75
CA GLU A 81 -6.64 -1.01 18.77
C GLU A 81 -6.86 -2.52 18.60
N PHE A 82 -7.01 -3.00 17.36
CA PHE A 82 -7.16 -4.43 17.07
C PHE A 82 -5.95 -5.24 17.53
N LEU A 83 -4.73 -4.76 17.25
CA LEU A 83 -3.50 -5.43 17.65
C LEU A 83 -3.25 -5.31 19.16
N ASP A 84 -3.44 -4.13 19.75
CA ASP A 84 -3.29 -3.91 21.20
C ASP A 84 -4.30 -4.73 22.02
N GLY A 85 -5.47 -5.03 21.45
CA GLY A 85 -6.47 -5.94 22.02
C GLY A 85 -6.11 -7.43 21.96
N GLY A 86 -4.96 -7.80 21.38
CA GLY A 86 -4.51 -9.19 21.25
C GLY A 86 -5.17 -9.97 20.10
N HIS A 87 -5.93 -9.31 19.23
CA HIS A 87 -6.58 -9.97 18.09
C HIS A 87 -5.61 -10.32 16.94
N GLY A 88 -4.34 -9.88 17.05
CA GLY A 88 -3.25 -10.16 16.12
C GLY A 88 -2.21 -11.17 16.62
N ASP A 89 -2.44 -11.86 17.74
CA ASP A 89 -1.43 -12.70 18.40
C ASP A 89 -0.89 -13.83 17.50
N CYS A 90 -1.69 -14.30 16.53
CA CYS A 90 -1.26 -15.30 15.54
C CYS A 90 -0.23 -14.77 14.51
N LEU A 91 0.12 -13.49 14.55
CA LEU A 91 1.10 -12.85 13.67
C LEU A 91 2.48 -12.67 14.33
N LEU A 92 2.64 -13.11 15.58
CA LEU A 92 3.85 -12.89 16.36
C LEU A 92 4.98 -13.86 16.01
N ASP A 93 4.67 -15.03 15.46
CA ASP A 93 5.67 -15.99 15.02
C ASP A 93 6.23 -15.66 13.63
N GLN A 94 7.51 -15.97 13.44
CA GLN A 94 8.16 -15.78 12.14
C GLN A 94 7.86 -16.96 11.21
N PRO A 95 7.54 -16.71 9.92
CA PRO A 95 7.27 -17.79 8.98
C PRO A 95 8.52 -18.64 8.74
N GLN A 96 8.36 -19.97 8.72
CA GLN A 96 9.47 -20.91 8.47
C GLN A 96 10.07 -20.77 7.07
N LYS A 97 9.28 -20.33 6.10
CA LYS A 97 9.70 -20.10 4.72
C LYS A 97 9.05 -18.84 4.19
N THR A 98 9.87 -17.87 3.81
CA THR A 98 9.42 -16.65 3.14
C THR A 98 9.46 -16.84 1.63
N LEU A 99 8.44 -16.33 0.94
CA LEU A 99 8.46 -16.13 -0.50
C LEU A 99 9.26 -14.85 -0.78
N ALA A 100 10.27 -14.94 -1.65
CA ALA A 100 11.02 -13.77 -2.09
C ALA A 100 10.11 -12.91 -2.97
N LEU A 101 9.87 -11.67 -2.54
CA LEU A 101 9.14 -10.67 -3.32
C LEU A 101 10.13 -9.88 -4.18
N SER A 102 9.67 -9.39 -5.33
CA SER A 102 10.54 -8.57 -6.20
C SER A 102 10.66 -7.16 -5.65
N ASP A 103 11.89 -6.67 -5.51
CA ASP A 103 12.18 -5.27 -5.14
C ASP A 103 12.04 -4.31 -6.34
N THR A 104 11.77 -4.83 -7.54
CA THR A 104 11.62 -4.01 -8.74
C THR A 104 10.23 -3.40 -8.81
N LEU A 105 10.17 -2.11 -9.17
CA LEU A 105 8.89 -1.44 -9.41
C LEU A 105 8.07 -2.17 -10.50
N PRO A 106 6.75 -2.37 -10.33
CA PRO A 106 5.97 -3.22 -11.23
C PRO A 106 6.01 -2.77 -12.70
N GLY A 107 6.05 -1.47 -12.98
CA GLY A 107 6.14 -0.93 -14.34
C GLY A 107 7.45 -1.22 -15.07
N SER A 108 8.49 -1.68 -14.35
CA SER A 108 9.72 -2.21 -14.96
C SER A 108 9.57 -3.66 -15.44
N SER A 109 8.68 -4.43 -14.81
CA SER A 109 8.38 -5.82 -15.18
C SER A 109 7.18 -5.93 -16.13
N TYR A 110 6.22 -5.01 -16.02
CA TYR A 110 5.00 -4.98 -16.80
C TYR A 110 4.95 -3.71 -17.67
N SER A 111 5.28 -3.86 -18.96
CA SER A 111 5.20 -2.77 -19.92
C SER A 111 3.79 -2.17 -20.02
N LEU A 112 3.67 -0.96 -20.56
CA LEU A 112 2.36 -0.30 -20.72
C LEU A 112 1.36 -1.14 -21.54
N ASN A 113 1.85 -1.81 -22.59
CA ASN A 113 1.04 -2.77 -23.37
C ASN A 113 0.56 -3.92 -22.48
N ARG A 114 1.46 -4.50 -21.68
CA ARG A 114 1.12 -5.62 -20.79
C ARG A 114 0.10 -5.21 -19.72
N GLN A 115 0.19 -4.00 -19.20
CA GLN A 115 -0.81 -3.46 -18.26
C GLN A 115 -2.20 -3.37 -18.90
N CYS A 116 -2.30 -2.98 -20.17
CA CYS A 116 -3.58 -2.99 -20.89
C CYS A 116 -4.13 -4.40 -21.11
N GLU A 117 -3.28 -5.34 -21.51
CA GLU A 117 -3.68 -6.74 -21.67
C GLU A 117 -4.21 -7.35 -20.36
N LEU A 118 -3.55 -7.05 -19.24
CA LEU A 118 -3.98 -7.51 -17.92
C LEU A 118 -5.33 -6.91 -17.51
N ALA A 119 -5.61 -5.66 -17.87
CA ALA A 119 -6.83 -4.96 -17.44
C ALA A 119 -8.04 -5.21 -18.35
N PHE A 120 -7.84 -5.41 -19.65
CA PHE A 120 -8.90 -5.45 -20.66
C PHE A 120 -8.83 -6.64 -21.61
N GLY A 121 -7.89 -7.58 -21.37
CA GLY A 121 -7.76 -8.82 -22.13
C GLY A 121 -6.72 -8.75 -23.24
N GLU A 122 -6.40 -9.93 -23.77
CA GLU A 122 -5.37 -10.12 -24.79
C GLU A 122 -5.59 -9.24 -26.03
N GLY A 123 -4.52 -8.60 -26.51
CA GLY A 123 -4.55 -7.70 -27.66
C GLY A 123 -5.01 -6.27 -27.35
N SER A 124 -5.39 -5.96 -26.10
CA SER A 124 -5.63 -4.59 -25.67
C SER A 124 -4.34 -3.77 -25.68
N LYS A 125 -4.37 -2.56 -26.23
CA LYS A 125 -3.22 -1.67 -26.41
C LYS A 125 -3.45 -0.32 -25.74
N PRO A 126 -2.40 0.43 -25.38
CA PRO A 126 -2.51 1.78 -24.85
C PRO A 126 -3.15 2.71 -25.89
N CYS A 127 -4.07 3.54 -25.43
CA CYS A 127 -4.71 4.54 -26.28
C CYS A 127 -3.77 5.73 -26.54
N PRO A 128 -3.62 6.18 -27.80
CA PRO A 128 -2.81 7.34 -28.12
C PRO A 128 -3.47 8.65 -27.65
N PHE A 129 -2.65 9.65 -27.32
CA PHE A 129 -3.06 11.04 -27.01
C PHE A 129 -4.05 11.22 -25.83
N MET A 130 -4.15 10.24 -24.94
CA MET A 130 -4.94 10.39 -23.72
C MET A 130 -4.15 11.19 -22.66
N GLN A 131 -4.90 11.80 -21.72
CA GLN A 131 -4.53 12.55 -20.49
C GLN A 131 -3.12 12.25 -19.92
N PRO A 132 -2.49 13.18 -19.16
CA PRO A 132 -1.04 13.19 -18.93
C PRO A 132 -0.50 11.81 -18.52
N PRO A 133 0.68 11.40 -19.04
CA PRO A 133 1.26 10.10 -18.76
C PRO A 133 1.27 9.78 -17.26
N CYS A 134 1.14 8.51 -16.92
CA CYS A 134 1.06 7.99 -15.55
C CYS A 134 -0.26 8.25 -14.81
N SER A 135 -1.06 9.26 -15.17
CA SER A 135 -2.25 9.62 -14.37
C SER A 135 -3.39 8.60 -14.44
N ARG A 136 -3.69 8.08 -15.63
CA ARG A 136 -4.76 7.09 -15.87
C ARG A 136 -4.36 6.16 -17.01
N LEU A 137 -4.57 4.86 -16.82
CA LEU A 137 -4.41 3.86 -17.86
C LEU A 137 -5.64 3.85 -18.76
N TRP A 138 -5.43 4.14 -20.04
CA TRP A 138 -6.44 4.08 -21.08
C TRP A 138 -6.03 3.04 -22.11
N CYS A 139 -6.93 2.09 -22.37
CA CYS A 139 -6.64 0.96 -23.23
C CYS A 139 -7.75 0.74 -24.26
N THR A 140 -7.38 0.19 -25.40
CA THR A 140 -8.32 -0.16 -26.46
C THR A 140 -9.18 -1.34 -26.01
N GLY A 141 -10.49 -1.21 -26.18
CA GLY A 141 -11.46 -2.28 -26.00
C GLY A 141 -12.48 -2.27 -27.14
N LYS A 142 -13.42 -3.21 -27.09
CA LYS A 142 -14.58 -3.25 -27.99
C LYS A 142 -15.84 -2.93 -27.21
N SER A 143 -16.56 -1.90 -27.63
CA SER A 143 -17.91 -1.61 -27.12
C SER A 143 -18.88 -1.58 -28.29
N SER A 144 -19.91 -2.43 -28.25
CA SER A 144 -20.88 -2.59 -29.35
C SER A 144 -20.23 -2.76 -30.73
N GLY A 145 -19.15 -3.56 -30.80
CA GLY A 145 -18.40 -3.84 -32.02
C GLY A 145 -17.41 -2.75 -32.47
N HIS A 146 -17.43 -1.57 -31.85
CA HIS A 146 -16.54 -0.46 -32.19
C HIS A 146 -15.31 -0.44 -31.29
N LEU A 147 -14.17 -0.07 -31.85
CA LEU A 147 -12.94 0.15 -31.09
C LEU A 147 -13.10 1.43 -30.26
N VAL A 148 -12.98 1.31 -28.94
CA VAL A 148 -13.11 2.43 -28.00
C VAL A 148 -11.97 2.43 -27.00
N CYS A 149 -11.68 3.60 -26.43
CA CYS A 149 -10.76 3.71 -25.31
C CYS A 149 -11.51 3.59 -24.00
N MET A 150 -11.11 2.62 -23.17
CA MET A 150 -11.71 2.33 -21.87
C MET A 150 -10.67 2.54 -20.77
N THR A 151 -11.14 2.79 -19.54
CA THR A 151 -10.30 2.94 -18.36
C THR A 151 -11.02 2.37 -17.14
N ARG A 152 -10.27 1.81 -16.18
CA ARG A 152 -10.79 1.53 -14.83
C ARG A 152 -10.29 2.56 -13.80
N HIS A 153 -9.91 3.75 -14.27
CA HIS A 153 -9.51 4.92 -13.46
C HIS A 153 -8.24 4.80 -12.61
N PHE A 154 -7.50 3.70 -12.72
CA PHE A 154 -6.19 3.55 -12.08
C PHE A 154 -5.06 4.16 -12.93
N PRO A 155 -3.98 4.67 -12.29
CA PRO A 155 -2.80 5.18 -12.97
C PRO A 155 -1.92 4.06 -13.54
N TRP A 156 -0.91 4.42 -14.33
CA TRP A 156 0.07 3.44 -14.79
C TRP A 156 0.88 2.93 -13.59
N ALA A 157 1.40 1.71 -13.68
CA ALA A 157 2.21 1.15 -12.61
C ALA A 157 3.49 1.98 -12.38
N ASP A 158 3.90 2.12 -11.13
CA ASP A 158 5.14 2.82 -10.80
C ASP A 158 6.33 2.11 -11.48
N GLY A 159 7.29 2.86 -12.01
CA GLY A 159 8.39 2.38 -12.83
C GLY A 159 8.09 2.28 -14.34
N THR A 160 6.85 2.50 -14.79
CA THR A 160 6.51 2.46 -16.23
C THR A 160 7.17 3.63 -16.94
N HIS A 161 7.83 3.38 -18.08
CA HIS A 161 8.39 4.43 -18.93
C HIS A 161 7.29 5.34 -19.49
N CYS A 162 7.45 6.66 -19.31
CA CYS A 162 6.45 7.66 -19.70
C CYS A 162 7.00 8.80 -20.57
N GLY A 163 8.32 8.84 -20.78
CA GLY A 163 9.02 9.82 -21.61
C GLY A 163 10.52 9.49 -21.69
N ASP A 164 11.29 10.39 -22.30
CA ASP A 164 12.74 10.21 -22.48
C ASP A 164 13.47 10.20 -21.13
N GLY A 165 13.82 9.00 -20.65
CA GLY A 165 14.45 8.81 -19.34
C GLY A 165 13.52 9.05 -18.14
N GLN A 166 12.21 9.24 -18.38
CA GLN A 166 11.20 9.47 -17.35
C GLN A 166 10.40 8.20 -17.06
N VAL A 167 10.04 8.03 -15.79
CA VAL A 167 9.22 6.92 -15.30
C VAL A 167 8.08 7.42 -14.43
N CYS A 168 7.03 6.62 -14.31
CA CYS A 168 5.93 6.89 -13.40
C CYS A 168 6.35 6.65 -11.94
N ASP A 169 6.13 7.64 -11.07
CA ASP A 169 6.16 7.50 -9.61
C ASP A 169 4.88 8.12 -9.05
N ARG A 170 4.08 7.33 -8.33
CA ARG A 170 2.83 7.76 -7.68
C ARG A 170 1.89 8.52 -8.62
N GLY A 171 1.80 8.06 -9.87
CA GLY A 171 0.92 8.64 -10.90
C GLY A 171 1.48 9.89 -11.60
N VAL A 172 2.73 10.27 -11.34
CA VAL A 172 3.39 11.43 -11.96
C VAL A 172 4.54 10.95 -12.84
N CYS A 173 4.60 11.45 -14.08
CA CYS A 173 5.74 11.24 -14.97
C CYS A 173 6.89 12.17 -14.59
N SER A 174 7.99 11.63 -14.10
CA SER A 174 9.15 12.41 -13.67
C SER A 174 10.45 11.73 -14.11
N ALA A 175 11.54 12.51 -14.19
CA ALA A 175 12.86 11.94 -14.41
C ALA A 175 13.13 10.89 -13.33
N LYS A 176 13.76 9.76 -13.70
CA LYS A 176 14.07 8.68 -12.76
C LYS A 176 14.88 9.23 -11.58
N HIS A 177 14.18 9.59 -10.50
CA HIS A 177 14.84 9.78 -9.22
C HIS A 177 15.40 8.41 -8.88
N VAL A 178 16.71 8.31 -8.79
CA VAL A 178 17.35 7.19 -8.12
C VAL A 178 16.86 7.29 -6.69
N GLN A 179 15.73 6.64 -6.39
CA GLN A 179 15.37 6.31 -5.03
C GLN A 179 16.55 5.45 -4.58
N HIS A 180 17.49 6.07 -3.88
CA HIS A 180 18.28 5.31 -2.92
C HIS A 180 17.23 4.59 -2.08
N LEU A 181 17.17 3.26 -2.24
CA LEU A 181 16.33 2.41 -1.41
C LEU A 181 16.57 2.91 0.01
N LYS A 182 15.51 3.42 0.65
CA LYS A 182 15.62 3.86 2.03
C LYS A 182 16.01 2.62 2.81
N VAL A 183 17.24 2.59 3.30
CA VAL A 183 17.72 1.49 4.12
C VAL A 183 17.18 1.75 5.52
N ASP A 184 16.40 0.82 6.04
CA ASP A 184 15.99 0.87 7.45
C ASP A 184 17.25 0.90 8.31
N GLY A 185 17.42 2.01 9.05
CA GLY A 185 18.53 2.15 9.97
C GLY A 185 18.43 1.06 11.03
N ARG A 186 19.55 0.41 11.35
CA ARG A 186 19.62 -0.55 12.44
C ARG A 186 20.17 0.13 13.67
N TRP A 187 19.70 -0.33 14.82
CA TRP A 187 20.28 0.09 16.09
C TRP A 187 21.75 -0.35 16.16
N GLY A 188 22.61 0.60 16.48
CA GLY A 188 23.99 0.35 16.88
C GLY A 188 24.07 -0.34 18.23
N LYS A 189 25.30 -0.61 18.66
CA LYS A 189 25.56 -1.20 19.97
C LYS A 189 25.11 -0.26 21.08
N TRP A 190 24.66 -0.84 22.20
CA TRP A 190 24.44 -0.07 23.43
C TRP A 190 25.74 0.59 23.88
N GLY A 191 25.65 1.85 24.26
CA GLY A 191 26.71 2.56 24.95
C GLY A 191 26.91 2.04 26.38
N LEU A 192 27.92 2.56 27.05
CA LEU A 192 28.15 2.26 28.46
C LEU A 192 26.98 2.77 29.32
N PHE A 193 26.70 2.06 30.42
CA PHE A 193 25.77 2.55 31.42
C PHE A 193 26.29 3.83 32.05
N GLY A 194 25.43 4.84 32.15
CA GLY A 194 25.70 6.06 32.89
C GLY A 194 25.73 5.82 34.39
N SER A 195 26.09 6.88 35.12
CA SER A 195 26.09 6.89 36.57
C SER A 195 24.70 6.60 37.14
N CYS A 196 24.66 5.93 38.30
CA CYS A 196 23.40 5.66 38.99
C CYS A 196 22.71 6.98 39.38
N SER A 197 21.39 7.05 39.20
CA SER A 197 20.62 8.25 39.51
C SER A 197 20.65 8.64 40.99
N ARG A 198 20.96 7.70 41.89
CA ARG A 198 21.04 7.91 43.34
C ARG A 198 22.11 7.03 43.97
N SER A 199 22.63 7.46 45.12
CA SER A 199 23.63 6.73 45.90
C SER A 199 23.04 5.73 46.90
N CYS A 200 21.75 5.84 47.26
CA CYS A 200 21.06 4.88 48.14
C CYS A 200 19.53 4.94 47.97
N GLY A 201 18.84 3.90 48.47
CA GLY A 201 17.38 3.83 48.47
C GLY A 201 16.74 3.46 47.12
N GLY A 202 17.47 2.72 46.28
CA GLY A 202 17.09 2.41 44.89
C GLY A 202 17.66 3.41 43.87
N GLY A 203 17.57 3.10 42.58
CA GLY A 203 18.09 3.95 41.49
C GLY A 203 18.02 3.27 40.12
N VAL A 204 18.25 4.05 39.07
CA VAL A 204 18.29 3.56 37.68
C VAL A 204 19.59 4.00 37.00
N GLN A 205 20.12 3.14 36.15
CA GLN A 205 21.22 3.46 35.23
C GLN A 205 20.69 3.41 33.80
N LEU A 206 21.07 4.41 33.01
CA LEU A 206 20.63 4.56 31.62
C LEU A 206 21.78 4.18 30.69
N SER A 207 21.47 3.42 29.64
CA SER A 207 22.32 3.28 28.46
C SER A 207 21.55 3.80 27.25
N LYS A 208 22.26 4.28 26.23
CA LYS A 208 21.70 4.78 24.96
C LYS A 208 22.33 4.05 23.79
N ARG A 209 21.60 3.91 22.70
CA ARG A 209 22.09 3.44 21.40
C ARG A 209 21.56 4.35 20.31
N GLU A 210 22.31 4.48 19.23
CA GLU A 210 21.97 5.31 18.09
C GLU A 210 21.55 4.43 16.91
N CYS A 211 20.73 4.96 16.01
CA CYS A 211 20.32 4.26 14.79
C CYS A 211 21.40 4.47 13.71
N ASN A 212 22.54 3.80 13.88
CA ASN A 212 23.76 4.05 13.11
C ASN A 212 24.45 2.76 12.61
N ASN A 213 23.70 1.67 12.48
CA ASN A 213 24.16 0.37 11.96
C ASN A 213 23.39 -0.02 10.70
#